data_AF-A0A346NJV0-F1
#
_entry.id   AF-A0A346NJV0-F1
#
_cell.length_a   1.000
_cell.length_b   1.000
_cell.length_c   1.000
_cell.angle_alpha   90.00
_cell.angle_beta   90.00
_cell.angle_gamma   90.00
#
_symmetry.space_group_name_H-M   'P 1'
#
loop_
_entity.id
_entity.type
_entity.pdbx_description
1 polymer ?
#
loop_
_entity_poly.entity_id
_entity_poly.type
_entity_poly.pdbx_seq_one_letter_code
_entity_poly.pdbx_strand_id
1 'polypeptide(L)'
;MATSTGYQSKVSDGQGYIQWSDEENQIWSQLYQRQTALIPNRACQQYHDGLAYLGLSADKIPQLPTVNERLYQATGWRTAQVPALINFSEFFRLLADKAFPVATFIRSREEFDYLQEPDIFHEVYGHCPLLCNPAFAHFTHTYGKLGLKASKEDRVYLARLYWFTVEFGLVNTAEGLRIYGGGILSSPGETLYSLESDKPVRNALDPIDALRTPYRIDIMQPLYYILADFDDLFALAEQDIMALLAIAKQRGLFEPLFPPKNKQVSGQN
;
A
#
# COMPACT_ATOMS: atom_id res chain seq x y z
N MET A 1 5.88 12.92 -16.69
CA MET A 1 6.48 14.02 -15.93
C MET A 1 5.94 13.89 -14.52
N ALA A 2 6.80 13.79 -13.50
CA ALA A 2 6.33 13.85 -12.12
C ALA A 2 5.73 15.24 -11.92
N THR A 3 4.43 15.32 -11.68
CA THR A 3 3.79 16.53 -11.18
C THR A 3 4.49 16.89 -9.88
N SER A 4 4.98 18.12 -9.76
CA SER A 4 5.58 18.60 -8.52
C SER A 4 4.56 18.46 -7.40
N THR A 5 4.87 17.65 -6.40
CA THR A 5 4.07 17.53 -5.20
C THR A 5 4.13 18.87 -4.46
N GLY A 6 3.01 19.33 -3.89
CA GLY A 6 3.02 20.46 -2.94
C GLY A 6 3.77 20.12 -1.65
N TYR A 7 4.01 18.83 -1.42
CA TYR A 7 4.65 18.28 -0.24
C TYR A 7 6.14 18.09 -0.40
N GLN A 8 6.87 18.36 0.68
CA GLN A 8 8.29 18.06 0.82
C GLN A 8 8.50 17.20 2.06
N SER A 9 9.06 16.00 1.87
CA SER A 9 9.45 15.13 2.98
C SER A 9 10.44 15.83 3.91
N LYS A 10 10.19 15.76 5.22
CA LYS A 10 11.10 16.28 6.25
C LYS A 10 12.36 15.46 6.33
N VAL A 11 13.50 16.12 6.52
CA VAL A 11 14.79 15.48 6.71
C VAL A 11 14.97 15.15 8.19
N SER A 12 15.36 13.90 8.50
CA SER A 12 15.70 13.52 9.87
C SER A 12 17.03 14.12 10.32
N ASP A 13 17.22 14.25 11.63
CA ASP A 13 18.52 14.61 12.21
C ASP A 13 19.54 13.44 12.12
N GLY A 14 20.73 13.65 12.70
CA GLY A 14 21.81 12.64 12.70
C GLY A 14 21.48 11.37 13.48
N GLN A 15 20.39 11.33 14.24
CA GLN A 15 19.90 10.14 14.96
C GLN A 15 18.68 9.52 14.27
N GLY A 16 18.23 10.07 13.13
CA GLY A 16 17.05 9.58 12.41
C GLY A 16 15.72 10.11 12.94
N TYR A 17 15.72 11.14 13.81
CA TYR A 17 14.51 11.74 14.36
C TYR A 17 14.04 12.92 13.53
N ILE A 18 12.71 13.07 13.41
CA ILE A 18 12.06 14.17 12.71
C ILE A 18 11.31 15.05 13.70
N GLN A 19 11.48 16.36 13.56
CA GLN A 19 10.71 17.37 14.29
C GLN A 19 9.34 17.56 13.61
N TRP A 20 8.31 16.94 14.19
CA TRP A 20 6.90 17.13 13.81
C TRP A 20 6.30 18.27 14.61
N SER A 21 5.60 19.17 13.94
CA SER A 21 4.86 20.26 14.58
C SER A 21 3.61 19.71 15.30
N ASP A 22 3.07 20.51 16.22
CA ASP A 22 1.83 20.16 16.93
C ASP A 22 0.66 19.93 15.97
N GLU A 23 0.58 20.73 14.90
CA GLU A 23 -0.44 20.59 13.85
C GLU A 23 -0.32 19.26 13.11
N GLU A 24 0.89 18.87 12.72
CA GLU A 24 1.12 17.57 12.04
C GLU A 24 0.78 16.39 12.96
N ASN A 25 1.15 16.46 14.24
CA ASN A 25 0.76 15.45 15.23
C ASN A 25 -0.77 15.41 15.44
N GLN A 26 -1.44 16.55 15.39
CA GLN A 26 -2.89 16.61 15.51
C GLN A 26 -3.59 15.99 14.28
N ILE A 27 -3.08 16.24 13.07
CA ILE A 27 -3.57 15.59 11.84
C ILE A 27 -3.43 14.07 11.95
N TRP A 28 -2.24 13.58 12.34
CA TRP A 28 -2.02 12.15 12.59
C TRP A 28 -3.02 11.59 13.59
N SER A 29 -3.21 12.28 14.72
CA SER A 29 -4.11 11.80 15.77
C SER A 29 -5.55 11.66 15.28
N GLN A 30 -6.03 12.63 14.53
CA GLN A 30 -7.38 12.59 13.96
C GLN A 30 -7.52 11.47 12.92
N LEU A 31 -6.51 11.27 12.06
CA LEU A 31 -6.50 10.16 11.09
C LEU A 31 -6.49 8.80 11.81
N TYR A 32 -5.62 8.64 12.81
CA TYR A 32 -5.49 7.41 13.60
C TYR A 32 -6.79 7.08 14.32
N GLN A 33 -7.39 8.04 15.04
CA GLN A 33 -8.64 7.83 15.77
C GLN A 33 -9.78 7.44 14.84
N ARG A 34 -9.94 8.16 13.73
CA ARG A 34 -10.96 7.89 12.73
C ARG A 34 -10.80 6.49 12.15
N GLN A 35 -9.59 6.11 11.76
CA GLN A 35 -9.35 4.82 11.12
C GLN A 35 -9.45 3.65 12.11
N THR A 36 -8.95 3.82 13.33
CA THR A 36 -9.03 2.81 14.39
C THR A 36 -10.47 2.49 14.78
N ALA A 37 -11.39 3.45 14.66
CA ALA A 37 -12.82 3.21 14.87
C ALA A 37 -13.47 2.38 13.73
N LEU A 38 -12.90 2.40 12.51
CA LEU A 38 -13.49 1.75 11.33
C LEU A 38 -13.00 0.30 11.14
N ILE A 39 -11.76 -0.01 11.51
CA ILE A 39 -11.11 -1.30 11.21
C ILE A 39 -11.52 -2.54 12.04
N PRO A 40 -12.15 -2.49 13.25
CA PRO A 40 -12.31 -3.68 14.10
C PRO A 40 -12.95 -4.90 13.43
N ASN A 41 -14.00 -4.70 12.63
CA ASN A 41 -14.69 -5.78 11.90
C ASN A 41 -14.40 -5.76 10.38
N ARG A 42 -13.35 -5.04 9.97
CA ARG A 42 -13.04 -4.80 8.56
C ARG A 42 -11.62 -5.20 8.18
N ALA A 43 -10.62 -4.88 9.00
CA ALA A 43 -9.25 -5.34 8.81
C ALA A 43 -9.08 -6.81 9.21
N CYS A 44 -8.15 -7.51 8.56
CA CYS A 44 -7.79 -8.88 8.94
C CYS A 44 -7.09 -8.93 10.31
N GLN A 45 -7.11 -10.10 10.95
CA GLN A 45 -6.51 -10.26 12.28
C GLN A 45 -5.00 -9.97 12.28
N GLN A 46 -4.30 -10.38 11.22
CA GLN A 46 -2.86 -10.16 11.05
C GLN A 46 -2.50 -8.67 11.07
N TYR A 47 -3.39 -7.81 10.58
CA TYR A 47 -3.20 -6.36 10.63
C TYR A 47 -3.33 -5.84 12.06
N HIS A 48 -4.36 -6.28 12.80
CA HIS A 48 -4.57 -5.91 14.20
C HIS A 48 -3.40 -6.36 15.08
N ASP A 49 -2.91 -7.58 14.88
CA ASP A 49 -1.74 -8.12 15.59
C ASP A 49 -0.49 -7.29 15.30
N GLY A 50 -0.27 -6.93 14.03
CA GLY A 50 0.83 -6.06 13.61
C GLY A 50 0.72 -4.65 14.20
N LEU A 51 -0.48 -4.06 14.23
CA LEU A 51 -0.71 -2.72 14.78
C LEU A 51 -0.43 -2.69 16.29
N ALA A 52 -0.90 -3.71 17.02
CA ALA A 52 -0.60 -3.89 18.43
C ALA A 52 0.89 -4.10 18.68
N TYR A 53 1.55 -4.93 17.86
CA TYR A 53 2.99 -5.19 17.97
C TYR A 53 3.83 -3.94 17.70
N LEU A 54 3.50 -3.15 16.68
CA LEU A 54 4.18 -1.87 16.40
C LEU A 54 3.96 -0.81 17.47
N GLY A 55 2.86 -0.89 18.23
CA GLY A 55 2.54 0.03 19.33
C GLY A 55 2.63 1.50 18.93
N LEU A 56 2.07 1.82 17.75
CA LEU A 56 1.98 3.18 17.25
C LEU A 56 1.16 4.04 18.23
N SER A 57 1.63 5.27 18.47
CA SER A 57 0.89 6.22 19.31
C SER A 57 -0.27 6.84 18.50
N ALA A 58 -1.43 6.95 19.15
CA ALA A 58 -2.55 7.70 18.60
C ALA A 58 -2.36 9.23 18.71
N ASP A 59 -1.38 9.71 19.49
CA ASP A 59 -1.26 11.14 19.84
C ASP A 59 -0.24 11.90 18.99
N LYS A 60 0.71 11.18 18.36
CA LYS A 60 1.81 11.80 17.60
C LYS A 60 2.33 10.88 16.51
N ILE A 61 2.90 11.49 15.47
CA ILE A 61 3.54 10.78 14.36
C ILE A 61 4.72 9.95 14.92
N PRO A 62 4.81 8.65 14.59
CA PRO A 62 5.87 7.80 15.08
C PRO A 62 7.24 8.20 14.50
N GLN A 63 8.28 7.97 15.29
CA GLN A 63 9.66 8.10 14.81
C GLN A 63 10.09 6.81 14.13
N LEU A 64 10.64 6.91 12.93
CA LEU A 64 11.06 5.76 12.14
C LEU A 64 12.05 4.84 12.88
N PRO A 65 13.03 5.33 13.68
CA PRO A 65 13.89 4.45 14.48
C PRO A 65 13.11 3.50 15.41
N THR A 66 12.05 3.98 16.07
CA THR A 66 11.20 3.14 16.95
C THR A 66 10.43 2.08 16.16
N VAL A 67 9.90 2.46 14.98
CA VAL A 67 9.20 1.51 14.10
C VAL A 67 10.18 0.46 13.57
N ASN A 68 11.39 0.88 13.20
CA ASN A 68 12.44 0.01 12.66
C ASN A 68 12.90 -1.05 13.66
N GLU A 69 13.06 -0.69 14.93
CA GLU A 69 13.41 -1.66 15.97
C GLU A 69 12.43 -2.83 15.98
N ARG A 70 11.13 -2.53 15.97
CA ARG A 70 10.08 -3.55 16.04
C ARG A 70 9.98 -4.36 14.75
N LEU A 71 9.96 -3.70 13.58
CA LEU A 71 9.95 -4.38 12.28
C LEU A 71 11.15 -5.31 12.11
N TYR A 72 12.32 -4.88 12.57
CA TYR A 72 13.54 -5.67 12.43
C TYR A 72 13.45 -6.95 13.27
N GLN A 73 12.94 -6.86 14.50
CA GLN A 73 12.73 -8.03 15.36
C GLN A 73 11.66 -8.98 14.80
N ALA A 74 10.60 -8.47 14.15
CA ALA A 74 9.52 -9.31 13.64
C ALA A 74 9.93 -10.10 12.38
N THR A 75 10.52 -9.41 11.39
CA THR A 75 10.72 -10.00 10.04
C THR A 75 12.03 -9.56 9.36
N GLY A 76 12.87 -8.82 10.07
CA GLY A 76 14.10 -8.23 9.54
C GLY A 76 13.86 -7.03 8.62
N TRP A 77 12.63 -6.50 8.58
CA TRP A 77 12.30 -5.29 7.82
C TRP A 77 12.66 -4.02 8.58
N ARG A 78 12.84 -2.93 7.84
CA ARG A 78 12.93 -1.57 8.36
C ARG A 78 12.24 -0.61 7.41
N THR A 79 11.99 0.60 7.87
CA THR A 79 11.61 1.72 7.00
C THR A 79 12.86 2.38 6.41
N ALA A 80 12.72 2.97 5.23
CA ALA A 80 13.69 3.85 4.60
C ALA A 80 13.01 5.18 4.29
N GLN A 81 13.54 6.26 4.88
CA GLN A 81 13.06 7.59 4.58
C GLN A 81 13.34 7.94 3.11
N VAL A 82 12.31 8.44 2.41
CA VAL A 82 12.40 8.84 1.01
C VAL A 82 11.79 10.23 0.77
N PRO A 83 12.18 10.92 -0.32
CA PRO A 83 11.42 12.08 -0.79
C PRO A 83 9.97 11.68 -1.13
N ALA A 84 9.10 12.67 -1.34
CA ALA A 84 7.67 12.46 -1.61
C ALA A 84 7.41 11.50 -2.78
N LEU A 85 8.32 11.43 -3.76
CA LEU A 85 8.27 10.47 -4.85
C LEU A 85 9.66 9.91 -5.13
N ILE A 86 9.74 8.59 -5.33
CA ILE A 86 10.93 7.90 -5.83
C ILE A 86 10.63 7.19 -7.15
N ASN A 87 11.68 6.92 -7.92
CA ASN A 87 11.53 6.13 -9.15
C ASN A 87 11.38 4.63 -8.82
N PHE A 88 10.79 3.87 -9.74
CA PHE A 88 10.57 2.43 -9.57
C PHE A 88 11.84 1.63 -9.28
N SER A 89 12.98 1.97 -9.89
CA SER A 89 14.23 1.24 -9.64
C SER A 89 14.65 1.34 -8.18
N GLU A 90 14.53 2.53 -7.59
CA GLU A 90 14.82 2.76 -6.18
C GLU A 90 13.80 2.06 -5.27
N PHE A 91 12.52 2.14 -5.61
CA PHE A 91 11.46 1.43 -4.88
C PHE A 91 11.74 -0.08 -4.79
N PHE A 92 11.99 -0.74 -5.93
CA PHE A 92 12.31 -2.16 -5.95
C PHE A 92 13.62 -2.49 -5.22
N ARG A 93 14.63 -1.62 -5.32
CA ARG A 93 15.90 -1.79 -4.61
C ARG A 93 15.70 -1.81 -3.09
N LEU A 94 14.88 -0.91 -2.58
CA LEU A 94 14.56 -0.81 -1.16
C LEU A 94 13.80 -2.05 -0.68
N LEU A 95 12.74 -2.46 -1.37
CA LEU A 95 11.97 -3.66 -1.00
C LEU A 95 12.82 -4.94 -1.06
N ALA A 96 13.72 -5.05 -2.04
CA ALA A 96 14.66 -6.17 -2.14
C ALA A 96 15.68 -6.21 -0.98
N ASP A 97 15.93 -5.09 -0.31
CA ASP A 97 16.79 -4.96 0.88
C ASP A 97 15.97 -4.98 2.19
N LYS A 98 14.69 -5.42 2.13
CA LYS A 98 13.74 -5.37 3.25
C LYS A 98 13.63 -3.97 3.89
N ALA A 99 13.72 -2.94 3.06
CA ALA A 99 13.55 -1.55 3.43
C ALA A 99 12.27 -1.01 2.81
N PHE A 100 11.26 -0.70 3.61
CA PHE A 100 9.99 -0.16 3.13
C PHE A 100 10.09 1.37 3.01
N PRO A 101 9.92 1.95 1.81
CA PRO A 101 10.04 3.39 1.61
C PRO A 101 8.92 4.12 2.36
N VAL A 102 9.29 5.19 3.08
CA VAL A 102 8.34 6.05 3.79
C VAL A 102 8.62 7.50 3.43
N ALA A 103 7.65 8.15 2.77
CA ALA A 103 7.69 9.59 2.56
C ALA A 103 7.41 10.31 3.88
N THR A 104 8.39 11.10 4.35
CA THR A 104 8.32 11.74 5.67
C THR A 104 7.63 13.10 5.65
N PHE A 105 6.41 13.13 5.11
CA PHE A 105 5.48 14.24 5.26
C PHE A 105 4.10 13.69 5.64
N ILE A 106 3.21 14.54 6.16
CA ILE A 106 1.81 14.20 6.41
C ILE A 106 0.91 15.13 5.59
N ARG A 107 -0.23 14.63 5.12
CA ARG A 107 -1.21 15.41 4.37
C ARG A 107 -1.70 16.64 5.15
N SER A 108 -2.16 17.65 4.42
CA SER A 108 -2.78 18.86 4.95
C SER A 108 -4.21 18.59 5.45
N ARG A 109 -4.80 19.56 6.17
CA ARG A 109 -6.22 19.50 6.53
C ARG A 109 -7.16 19.58 5.31
N GLU A 110 -6.72 20.24 4.25
CA GLU A 110 -7.50 20.38 3.01
C GLU A 110 -7.60 19.04 2.26
N GLU A 111 -6.57 18.21 2.38
CA GLU A 111 -6.47 16.87 1.77
C GLU A 111 -6.70 15.75 2.79
N PHE A 112 -7.33 16.06 3.94
CA PHE A 112 -7.51 15.13 5.06
C PHE A 112 -8.27 13.85 4.66
N ASP A 113 -9.25 13.98 3.78
CA ASP A 113 -10.09 12.86 3.33
C ASP A 113 -9.46 12.07 2.17
N TYR A 114 -8.64 12.72 1.35
CA TYR A 114 -8.00 12.11 0.20
C TYR A 114 -6.75 12.90 -0.20
N LEU A 115 -5.64 12.18 -0.34
CA LEU A 115 -4.39 12.65 -0.92
C LEU A 115 -3.97 11.63 -1.98
N GLN A 116 -3.53 12.11 -3.15
CA GLN A 116 -3.09 11.22 -4.23
C GLN A 116 -1.70 10.65 -3.94
N GLU A 117 -0.81 11.44 -3.35
CA GLU A 117 0.51 11.02 -2.91
C GLU A 117 0.44 10.20 -1.61
N PRO A 118 1.23 9.12 -1.48
CA PRO A 118 1.33 8.41 -0.22
C PRO A 118 2.10 9.25 0.81
N ASP A 119 1.48 9.51 1.96
CA ASP A 119 2.08 10.22 3.08
C ASP A 119 2.49 9.25 4.20
N ILE A 120 3.10 9.76 5.28
CA ILE A 120 3.57 8.92 6.39
C ILE A 120 2.45 8.12 7.06
N PHE A 121 1.20 8.61 7.04
CA PHE A 121 0.06 7.86 7.56
C PHE A 121 -0.26 6.65 6.67
N HIS A 122 -0.33 6.84 5.36
CA HIS A 122 -0.51 5.72 4.42
C HIS A 122 0.56 4.64 4.61
N GLU A 123 1.83 5.04 4.68
CA GLU A 123 2.94 4.07 4.74
C GLU A 123 3.04 3.38 6.11
N VAL A 124 3.01 4.15 7.20
CA VAL A 124 3.27 3.62 8.55
C VAL A 124 2.01 3.01 9.17
N TYR A 125 0.85 3.60 8.98
CA TYR A 125 -0.40 3.03 9.51
C TYR A 125 -0.97 1.98 8.54
N GLY A 126 -0.94 2.23 7.23
CA GLY A 126 -1.53 1.32 6.24
C GLY A 126 -0.72 0.04 6.01
N HIS A 127 0.60 0.15 5.84
CA HIS A 127 1.43 -0.98 5.38
C HIS A 127 2.31 -1.62 6.46
N CYS A 128 2.95 -0.80 7.31
CA CYS A 128 3.93 -1.33 8.28
C CYS A 128 3.39 -2.40 9.24
N PRO A 129 2.12 -2.37 9.72
CA PRO A 129 1.58 -3.43 10.57
C PRO A 129 1.73 -4.82 9.92
N LEU A 130 1.42 -4.96 8.64
CA LEU A 130 1.50 -6.26 7.95
C LEU A 130 2.91 -6.69 7.61
N LEU A 131 3.89 -5.76 7.58
CA LEU A 131 5.30 -6.13 7.51
C LEU A 131 5.79 -6.89 8.75
N CYS A 132 5.03 -6.88 9.86
CA CYS A 132 5.31 -7.76 11.01
C CYS A 132 4.90 -9.21 10.76
N ASN A 133 4.07 -9.49 9.74
CA ASN A 133 3.65 -10.84 9.40
C ASN A 133 4.62 -11.49 8.39
N PRO A 134 5.11 -12.72 8.62
CA PRO A 134 6.06 -13.40 7.73
C PRO A 134 5.59 -13.60 6.29
N ALA A 135 4.32 -13.94 6.05
CA ALA A 135 3.80 -14.20 4.71
C ALA A 135 3.80 -12.91 3.86
N PHE A 136 3.26 -11.83 4.42
CA PHE A 136 3.24 -10.52 3.76
C PHE A 136 4.66 -9.97 3.58
N ALA A 137 5.50 -10.04 4.61
CA ALA A 137 6.89 -9.61 4.56
C ALA A 137 7.72 -10.37 3.50
N HIS A 138 7.49 -11.68 3.35
CA HIS A 138 8.15 -12.51 2.34
C HIS A 138 7.69 -12.17 0.93
N PHE A 139 6.38 -12.03 0.72
CA PHE A 139 5.81 -11.62 -0.56
C PHE A 139 6.37 -10.26 -1.02
N THR A 140 6.34 -9.25 -0.16
CA THR A 140 6.84 -7.89 -0.48
C THR A 140 8.34 -7.89 -0.79
N HIS A 141 9.13 -8.72 -0.09
CA HIS A 141 10.57 -8.87 -0.36
C HIS A 141 10.82 -9.55 -1.70
N THR A 142 10.07 -10.62 -2.01
CA THR A 142 10.14 -11.31 -3.28
C THR A 142 9.74 -10.41 -4.44
N TYR A 143 8.67 -9.63 -4.27
CA TYR A 143 8.25 -8.60 -5.21
C TYR A 143 9.38 -7.61 -5.53
N GLY A 144 10.05 -7.08 -4.49
CA GLY A 144 11.22 -6.20 -4.64
C GLY A 144 12.34 -6.82 -5.50
N LYS A 145 12.73 -8.06 -5.18
CA LYS A 145 13.77 -8.80 -5.92
C LYS A 145 13.41 -9.03 -7.39
N LEU A 146 12.14 -9.32 -7.69
CA LEU A 146 11.66 -9.52 -9.05
C LEU A 146 11.70 -8.22 -9.86
N GLY A 147 11.16 -7.13 -9.30
CA GLY A 147 11.12 -5.84 -9.99
C GLY A 147 12.50 -5.25 -10.28
N LEU A 148 13.51 -5.52 -9.45
CA LEU A 148 14.90 -5.16 -9.73
C LEU A 148 15.43 -5.76 -11.03
N LYS A 149 15.10 -7.04 -11.29
CA LYS A 149 15.56 -7.80 -12.46
C LYS A 149 14.64 -7.62 -13.68
N ALA A 150 13.42 -7.15 -13.47
CA ALA A 150 12.39 -7.00 -14.49
C ALA A 150 12.69 -5.85 -15.46
N SER A 151 12.27 -6.03 -16.72
CA SER A 151 12.27 -4.97 -17.73
C SER A 151 11.28 -3.85 -17.37
N LYS A 152 11.39 -2.69 -18.03
CA LYS A 152 10.41 -1.60 -17.83
C LYS A 152 8.98 -2.02 -18.13
N GLU A 153 8.79 -2.87 -19.14
CA GLU A 153 7.48 -3.39 -19.52
C GLU A 153 6.93 -4.33 -18.45
N ASP A 154 7.75 -5.27 -17.98
CA ASP A 154 7.32 -6.27 -16.99
C ASP A 154 7.04 -5.61 -15.63
N ARG A 155 7.76 -4.54 -15.28
CA ARG A 155 7.48 -3.73 -14.08
C ARG A 155 6.05 -3.16 -14.07
N VAL A 156 5.45 -2.87 -15.23
CA VAL A 156 4.05 -2.41 -15.31
C VAL A 156 3.08 -3.52 -14.92
N TYR A 157 3.35 -4.76 -15.33
CA TYR A 157 2.56 -5.92 -14.91
C TYR A 157 2.73 -6.20 -13.42
N LEU A 158 3.98 -6.19 -12.93
CA LEU A 158 4.25 -6.32 -11.49
C LEU A 158 3.55 -5.24 -10.67
N ALA A 159 3.49 -3.99 -11.15
CA ALA A 159 2.74 -2.93 -10.47
C ALA A 159 1.25 -3.26 -10.30
N ARG A 160 0.61 -3.94 -11.26
CA ARG A 160 -0.79 -4.41 -11.11
C ARG A 160 -0.91 -5.47 -10.04
N LEU A 161 -0.01 -6.45 -10.01
CA LEU A 161 -0.04 -7.49 -8.99
C LEU A 161 0.10 -6.87 -7.59
N TYR A 162 1.00 -5.91 -7.43
CA TYR A 162 1.17 -5.17 -6.18
C TYR A 162 -0.08 -4.35 -5.81
N TRP A 163 -0.67 -3.66 -6.78
CA TRP A 163 -1.91 -2.89 -6.60
C TRP A 163 -3.05 -3.75 -6.07
N PHE A 164 -3.28 -4.91 -6.70
CA PHE A 164 -4.38 -5.81 -6.33
C PHE A 164 -4.07 -6.72 -5.14
N THR A 165 -2.88 -6.59 -4.54
CA THR A 165 -2.52 -7.31 -3.33
C THR A 165 -2.18 -6.34 -2.20
N VAL A 166 -0.96 -5.80 -2.18
CA VAL A 166 -0.45 -4.95 -1.11
C VAL A 166 -1.26 -3.65 -0.92
N GLU A 167 -1.77 -3.05 -1.99
CA GLU A 167 -2.53 -1.79 -1.89
C GLU A 167 -4.02 -1.99 -1.64
N PHE A 168 -4.68 -2.86 -2.43
CA PHE A 168 -6.13 -3.03 -2.46
C PHE A 168 -6.59 -4.49 -2.31
N GLY A 169 -5.82 -5.32 -1.61
CA GLY A 169 -6.16 -6.71 -1.38
C GLY A 169 -7.21 -6.92 -0.28
N LEU A 170 -8.09 -7.88 -0.53
CA LEU A 170 -9.05 -8.42 0.44
C LEU A 170 -8.73 -9.90 0.75
N VAL A 171 -9.22 -10.41 1.86
CA VAL A 171 -8.99 -11.80 2.29
C VAL A 171 -10.25 -12.38 2.91
N ASN A 172 -10.55 -13.63 2.59
CA ASN A 172 -11.60 -14.38 3.27
C ASN A 172 -11.10 -14.88 4.62
N THR A 173 -11.97 -14.84 5.62
CA THR A 173 -11.72 -15.39 6.97
C THR A 173 -12.93 -16.21 7.40
N ALA A 174 -12.82 -16.95 8.50
CA ALA A 174 -13.96 -17.66 9.08
C ALA A 174 -15.10 -16.70 9.48
N GLU A 175 -14.76 -15.44 9.80
CA GLU A 175 -15.68 -14.37 10.18
C GLU A 175 -16.12 -13.50 8.97
N GLY A 176 -15.83 -13.95 7.74
CA GLY A 176 -16.20 -13.30 6.49
C GLY A 176 -15.07 -12.50 5.84
N LEU A 177 -15.44 -11.64 4.88
CA LEU A 177 -14.49 -10.86 4.09
C LEU A 177 -13.80 -9.78 4.95
N ARG A 178 -12.48 -9.64 4.79
CA ARG A 178 -11.63 -8.67 5.50
C ARG A 178 -10.65 -7.99 4.55
N ILE A 179 -10.02 -6.92 5.03
CA ILE A 179 -9.08 -6.08 4.30
C ILE A 179 -7.66 -6.37 4.78
N TYR A 180 -6.72 -6.46 3.84
CA TYR A 180 -5.29 -6.37 4.14
C TYR A 180 -4.54 -5.34 3.28
N GLY A 181 -5.15 -4.79 2.23
CA GLY A 181 -4.54 -3.75 1.42
C GLY A 181 -4.30 -2.44 2.19
N GLY A 182 -3.06 -1.95 2.21
CA GLY A 182 -2.69 -0.75 2.97
C GLY A 182 -3.33 0.55 2.45
N GLY A 183 -3.61 0.63 1.14
CA GLY A 183 -4.38 1.71 0.52
C GLY A 183 -5.81 1.78 1.04
N ILE A 184 -6.42 0.63 1.31
CA ILE A 184 -7.75 0.55 1.92
C ILE A 184 -7.65 0.89 3.42
N LEU A 185 -6.70 0.29 4.14
CA LEU A 185 -6.52 0.43 5.59
C LEU A 185 -6.13 1.83 6.05
N SER A 186 -5.66 2.69 5.14
CA SER A 186 -5.34 4.09 5.38
C SER A 186 -6.36 5.08 4.82
N SER A 187 -7.46 4.59 4.25
CA SER A 187 -8.52 5.39 3.62
C SER A 187 -9.90 5.02 4.18
N PRO A 188 -10.58 5.94 4.89
CA PRO A 188 -11.92 5.69 5.42
C PRO A 188 -12.94 5.35 4.33
N GLY A 189 -12.87 6.06 3.20
CA GLY A 189 -13.78 5.86 2.08
C GLY A 189 -13.64 4.47 1.47
N GLU A 190 -12.41 4.04 1.20
CA GLU A 190 -12.12 2.70 0.67
C GLU A 190 -12.42 1.60 1.69
N THR A 191 -12.15 1.83 2.98
CA THR A 191 -12.47 0.88 4.06
C THR A 191 -13.96 0.50 4.08
N LEU A 192 -14.85 1.48 3.92
CA LEU A 192 -16.29 1.23 3.85
C LEU A 192 -16.70 0.68 2.48
N TYR A 193 -16.25 1.34 1.40
CA TYR A 193 -16.66 1.02 0.03
C TYR A 193 -16.28 -0.41 -0.40
N SER A 194 -15.04 -0.84 -0.08
CA SER A 194 -14.50 -2.14 -0.47
C SER A 194 -15.26 -3.33 0.11
N LEU A 195 -15.97 -3.18 1.23
CA LEU A 195 -16.74 -4.25 1.87
C LEU A 195 -18.26 -4.09 1.75
N GLU A 196 -18.77 -2.87 1.78
CA GLU A 196 -20.21 -2.61 1.97
C GLU A 196 -20.91 -2.19 0.68
N SER A 197 -20.19 -1.66 -0.31
CA SER A 197 -20.81 -1.26 -1.58
C SER A 197 -21.13 -2.49 -2.45
N ASP A 198 -22.27 -2.43 -3.13
CA ASP A 198 -22.69 -3.35 -4.19
C ASP A 198 -22.06 -3.04 -5.56
N LYS A 199 -21.37 -1.90 -5.69
CA LYS A 199 -20.78 -1.43 -6.95
C LYS A 199 -19.52 -2.17 -7.39
N PRO A 200 -18.50 -2.40 -6.53
CA PRO A 200 -17.26 -3.00 -6.99
C PRO A 200 -17.40 -4.51 -7.17
N VAL A 201 -16.72 -5.02 -8.20
CA VAL A 201 -16.56 -6.46 -8.42
C VAL A 201 -15.57 -7.01 -7.40
N ARG A 202 -15.85 -8.19 -6.86
CA ARG A 202 -14.95 -8.88 -5.93
C ARG A 202 -14.73 -10.31 -6.41
N ASN A 203 -13.52 -10.60 -6.87
CA ASN A 203 -13.17 -11.90 -7.44
C ASN A 203 -12.13 -12.61 -6.56
N ALA A 204 -12.10 -13.93 -6.58
CA ALA A 204 -10.98 -14.68 -6.01
C ALA A 204 -9.68 -14.29 -6.74
N LEU A 205 -8.57 -14.18 -6.01
CA LEU A 205 -7.28 -13.85 -6.59
C LEU A 205 -6.79 -14.97 -7.51
N ASP A 206 -6.78 -14.70 -8.81
CA ASP A 206 -5.94 -15.40 -9.78
C ASP A 206 -4.77 -14.45 -10.15
N PRO A 207 -3.51 -14.86 -9.94
CA PRO A 207 -2.36 -13.98 -10.19
C PRO A 207 -2.24 -13.55 -11.66
N ILE A 208 -2.60 -14.40 -12.62
CA ILE A 208 -2.57 -14.06 -14.05
C ILE A 208 -3.63 -13.01 -14.34
N ASP A 209 -4.81 -13.13 -13.75
CA ASP A 209 -5.86 -12.14 -13.93
C ASP A 209 -5.49 -10.80 -13.28
N ALA A 210 -4.95 -10.80 -12.06
CA ALA A 210 -4.44 -9.59 -11.41
C ALA A 210 -3.34 -8.90 -12.25
N LEU A 211 -2.43 -9.66 -12.87
CA LEU A 211 -1.41 -9.14 -13.78
C LEU A 211 -2.02 -8.51 -15.06
N ARG A 212 -3.24 -8.89 -15.45
CA ARG A 212 -3.92 -8.42 -16.68
C ARG A 212 -4.92 -7.30 -16.44
N THR A 213 -5.37 -7.09 -15.20
CA THR A 213 -6.40 -6.11 -14.88
C THR A 213 -5.86 -4.67 -14.91
N PRO A 214 -6.44 -3.76 -15.73
CA PRO A 214 -6.14 -2.33 -15.64
C PRO A 214 -6.63 -1.73 -14.32
N TYR A 215 -5.89 -0.76 -13.76
CA TYR A 215 -6.30 0.01 -12.59
C TYR A 215 -6.10 1.51 -12.81
N ARG A 216 -6.75 2.31 -11.96
CA ARG A 216 -6.57 3.77 -11.86
C ARG A 216 -6.41 4.16 -10.40
N ILE A 217 -5.47 5.06 -10.16
CA ILE A 217 -5.10 5.51 -8.81
C ILE A 217 -6.01 6.63 -8.26
N ASP A 218 -6.79 7.28 -9.12
CA ASP A 218 -7.55 8.51 -8.82
C ASP A 218 -9.07 8.28 -8.74
N ILE A 219 -9.49 7.04 -8.47
CA ILE A 219 -10.90 6.63 -8.35
C ILE A 219 -11.07 5.59 -7.23
N MET A 220 -12.30 5.44 -6.73
CA MET A 220 -12.67 4.24 -5.95
C MET A 220 -12.51 2.99 -6.82
N GLN A 221 -11.94 1.92 -6.26
CA GLN A 221 -11.59 0.76 -7.08
C GLN A 221 -12.83 0.00 -7.57
N PRO A 222 -13.02 -0.16 -8.89
CA PRO A 222 -14.17 -0.92 -9.40
C PRO A 222 -14.02 -2.43 -9.23
N LEU A 223 -12.83 -2.91 -8.84
CA LEU A 223 -12.55 -4.32 -8.67
C LEU A 223 -11.53 -4.55 -7.54
N TYR A 224 -11.80 -5.55 -6.71
CA TYR A 224 -10.87 -6.08 -5.71
C TYR A 224 -10.65 -7.57 -5.95
N TYR A 225 -9.44 -8.05 -5.62
CA TYR A 225 -9.15 -9.47 -5.55
C TYR A 225 -9.10 -9.94 -4.10
N ILE A 226 -9.59 -11.16 -3.89
CA ILE A 226 -9.77 -11.79 -2.58
C ILE A 226 -8.86 -13.00 -2.46
N LEU A 227 -7.95 -12.99 -1.49
CA LEU A 227 -7.22 -14.17 -1.04
C LEU A 227 -8.16 -15.15 -0.35
N ALA A 228 -7.98 -16.45 -0.58
CA ALA A 228 -8.77 -17.47 0.11
C ALA A 228 -8.33 -17.59 1.57
N ASP A 229 -7.02 -17.56 1.80
CA ASP A 229 -6.38 -17.48 3.11
C ASP A 229 -5.25 -16.42 3.09
N PHE A 230 -4.93 -15.82 4.23
CA PHE A 230 -3.86 -14.82 4.30
C PHE A 230 -2.48 -15.41 3.94
N ASP A 231 -2.22 -16.65 4.34
CA ASP A 231 -0.94 -17.33 4.08
C ASP A 231 -0.77 -17.71 2.59
N ASP A 232 -1.82 -17.58 1.76
CA ASP A 232 -1.70 -17.71 0.30
C ASP A 232 -0.72 -16.69 -0.30
N LEU A 233 -0.42 -15.57 0.38
CA LEU A 233 0.66 -14.66 -0.03
C LEU A 233 2.03 -15.35 -0.02
N PHE A 234 2.26 -16.26 0.93
CA PHE A 234 3.49 -17.05 0.98
C PHE A 234 3.54 -18.01 -0.22
N ALA A 235 2.44 -18.71 -0.48
CA ALA A 235 2.33 -19.62 -1.62
C ALA A 235 2.52 -18.87 -2.96
N LEU A 236 1.94 -17.68 -3.09
CA LEU A 236 2.11 -16.81 -4.26
C LEU A 236 3.57 -16.37 -4.43
N ALA A 237 4.27 -16.04 -3.34
CA ALA A 237 5.68 -15.65 -3.38
C ALA A 237 6.60 -16.79 -3.85
N GLU A 238 6.23 -18.04 -3.61
CA GLU A 238 6.98 -19.23 -4.03
C GLU A 238 6.64 -19.70 -5.46
N GLN A 239 5.64 -19.12 -6.11
CA GLN A 239 5.35 -19.38 -7.52
C GLN A 239 6.33 -18.66 -8.45
N ASP A 240 6.46 -19.16 -9.68
CA ASP A 240 7.18 -18.47 -10.74
C ASP A 240 6.35 -17.31 -11.30
N ILE A 241 6.32 -16.18 -10.58
CA ILE A 241 5.59 -14.97 -10.95
C ILE A 241 6.00 -14.46 -12.33
N MET A 242 7.26 -14.65 -12.75
CA MET A 242 7.71 -14.22 -14.07
C MET A 242 7.15 -15.09 -15.19
N ALA A 243 6.98 -16.40 -14.97
CA ALA A 243 6.26 -17.27 -15.88
C ALA A 243 4.76 -16.90 -15.97
N LEU A 244 4.11 -16.60 -14.83
CA LEU A 244 2.71 -16.14 -14.81
C LEU A 244 2.56 -14.81 -15.58
N LEU A 245 3.52 -13.90 -15.42
CA LEU A 245 3.59 -12.64 -16.16
C LEU A 245 3.75 -12.87 -17.67
N ALA A 246 4.58 -13.83 -18.10
CA ALA A 246 4.70 -14.18 -19.51
C ALA A 246 3.36 -14.69 -20.08
N ILE A 247 2.61 -15.49 -19.32
CA ILE A 247 1.25 -15.94 -19.70
C ILE A 247 0.29 -14.75 -19.77
N ALA A 248 0.34 -13.83 -18.79
CA ALA A 248 -0.48 -12.63 -18.77
C ALA A 248 -0.25 -11.76 -20.03
N LYS A 249 1.01 -11.57 -20.43
CA LYS A 249 1.37 -10.84 -21.66
C LYS A 249 0.80 -11.51 -22.91
N GLN A 250 0.87 -12.84 -23.00
CA GLN A 250 0.31 -13.59 -24.14
C GLN A 250 -1.21 -13.47 -24.24
N ARG A 251 -1.91 -13.39 -23.10
CA ARG A 251 -3.38 -13.28 -23.05
C ARG A 251 -3.92 -11.86 -23.22
N GLY A 252 -3.04 -10.85 -23.22
CA GLY A 252 -3.42 -9.44 -23.29
C GLY A 252 -4.13 -8.95 -22.01
N LEU A 253 -4.26 -7.62 -21.90
CA LEU A 253 -4.95 -6.98 -20.79
C LEU A 253 -6.47 -7.17 -20.90
N PHE A 254 -7.16 -7.14 -19.77
CA PHE A 254 -8.61 -7.01 -19.77
C PHE A 254 -9.05 -5.60 -20.18
N GLU A 255 -10.30 -5.47 -20.62
CA GLU A 255 -10.93 -4.16 -20.80
C GLU A 255 -11.05 -3.43 -19.44
N PRO A 256 -10.71 -2.14 -19.35
CA PRO A 256 -10.88 -1.39 -18.11
C PRO A 256 -12.35 -1.28 -17.68
N LEU A 257 -12.62 -1.45 -16.38
CA LEU A 257 -13.95 -1.25 -15.78
C LEU A 257 -14.26 0.24 -15.46
N PHE A 258 -13.47 1.15 -16.01
CA PHE A 258 -13.56 2.58 -15.78
C PHE A 258 -13.36 3.34 -17.09
N PRO A 259 -13.98 4.52 -17.25
CA PRO A 259 -13.75 5.34 -18.43
C PRO A 259 -12.30 5.83 -18.48
N PRO A 260 -11.75 6.06 -19.68
CA PRO A 260 -10.44 6.69 -19.83
C PRO A 260 -10.44 8.07 -19.17
N LYS A 261 -9.26 8.53 -18.72
CA LYS A 261 -9.14 9.85 -18.10
C LYS A 261 -9.55 10.92 -19.11
N ASN A 262 -10.55 11.75 -18.77
CA ASN A 262 -10.90 12.89 -19.60
C ASN A 262 -9.65 13.76 -19.79
N LYS A 263 -9.18 13.91 -21.02
CA LYS A 263 -8.16 14.93 -21.33
C LYS A 263 -8.85 16.26 -21.04
N GLN A 264 -8.44 16.96 -19.97
CA GLN A 264 -8.78 18.36 -19.84
C GLN A 264 -8.27 19.04 -21.11
N VAL A 265 -9.18 19.49 -21.96
CA VAL A 265 -8.87 20.41 -23.05
C VAL A 265 -8.34 21.64 -22.34
N SER A 266 -7.03 21.86 -22.41
CA SER A 266 -6.43 23.13 -22.00
C SER A 266 -7.10 24.21 -22.82
N GLY A 267 -8.06 24.90 -22.21
CA GLY A 267 -8.72 26.05 -22.79
C GLY A 267 -7.65 27.07 -23.15
N GLN A 268 -7.52 27.33 -24.44
CA GLN A 268 -6.96 28.58 -24.93
C GLN A 268 -7.91 29.69 -24.43
N ASN A 269 -7.42 30.50 -23.50
CA ASN A 269 -7.84 31.89 -23.34
C ASN A 269 -6.65 32.77 -23.69
#